data_AF-A0A094KVV0-F1
#
_entry.id   AF-A0A094KVV0-F1
#
_cell.length_a   1.000
_cell.length_b   1.000
_cell.length_c   1.000
_cell.angle_alpha   90.00
_cell.angle_beta   90.00
_cell.angle_gamma   90.00
#
_symmetry.space_group_name_H-M   'P 1'
#
loop_
_entity.id
_entity.type
_entity.pdbx_description
1 polymer ?
#
loop_
_entity_poly.entity_id
_entity_poly.type
_entity_poly.pdbx_seq_one_letter_code
_entity_poly.pdbx_strand_id
1 'polypeptide(L)'
;MGEYKGSKIKVKLRCNKDHEYNVIPSNFKTGKRCPKCSNRCPIQAKEMFIKLLNQEGYELIGEYKNAMTKVKIKCNKGHEYKVKPNNFKSGQRCSVCSNKCPIQAKEQFIHLLNQEGYELIGEYKGVMIKVKIRCSEGHEYKVKPNSFKNDQRCPKCSGNCPIQAKEQFMGLLKKEKYKLIGEYKGVMTKVKIRCPEGHLWEVTPNNFKINYRRCPHCAGSTGQRLLQEMLLEYNFGKVIYNDREILDGLELDIYYPELNIAIEYQGNYWHTLPENIVRDKRKKKLCKEKGIELIEVWDDDFLNNPDKITKKLWYKITY
;
A
#
# COMPACT_ATOMS: atom_id res chain seq x y z
N MET A 1 -11.22 65.34 25.13
CA MET A 1 -10.18 64.30 24.89
C MET A 1 -9.28 64.23 26.11
N GLY A 2 -8.65 63.09 26.41
CA GLY A 2 -7.85 62.93 27.63
C GLY A 2 -6.45 63.55 27.52
N GLU A 3 -5.94 64.08 28.62
CA GLU A 3 -4.59 64.64 28.73
C GLU A 3 -3.52 63.54 28.78
N TYR A 4 -2.36 63.76 28.16
CA TYR A 4 -1.24 62.82 28.18
C TYR A 4 -0.49 62.92 29.52
N LYS A 5 -0.49 61.84 30.29
CA LYS A 5 0.15 61.77 31.62
C LYS A 5 1.35 60.82 31.68
N GLY A 6 1.87 60.39 30.52
CA GLY A 6 3.03 59.50 30.42
C GLY A 6 2.80 58.27 29.53
N SER A 7 3.91 57.62 29.13
CA SER A 7 3.90 56.59 28.09
C SER A 7 3.18 55.29 28.45
N LYS A 8 3.03 55.01 29.76
CA LYS A 8 2.38 53.81 30.31
C LYS A 8 0.97 54.07 30.87
N ILE A 9 0.52 55.32 30.95
CA ILE A 9 -0.79 55.69 31.51
C ILE A 9 -1.84 55.71 30.39
N LYS A 10 -3.03 55.16 30.64
CA LYS A 10 -4.12 55.15 29.66
C LYS A 10 -4.57 56.59 29.35
N VAL A 11 -4.72 56.90 28.06
CA VAL A 11 -5.27 58.16 27.56
C VAL A 11 -6.56 57.87 26.78
N LYS A 12 -7.59 58.71 26.98
CA LYS A 12 -8.87 58.62 26.27
C LYS A 12 -8.76 59.29 24.90
N LEU A 13 -8.91 58.51 23.83
CA LEU A 13 -8.88 58.95 22.44
C LEU A 13 -10.23 58.77 21.75
N ARG A 14 -10.47 59.54 20.70
CA ARG A 14 -11.56 59.38 19.72
C ARG A 14 -10.94 59.06 18.36
N CYS A 15 -11.40 58.00 17.68
CA CYS A 15 -10.90 57.69 16.33
C CYS A 15 -11.65 58.49 15.25
N ASN A 16 -11.24 58.34 13.99
CA ASN A 16 -11.88 58.95 12.81
C ASN A 16 -13.30 58.45 12.49
N LYS A 17 -13.78 57.43 13.21
CA LYS A 17 -15.18 56.96 13.17
C LYS A 17 -15.92 57.31 14.46
N ASP A 18 -15.48 58.36 15.15
CA ASP A 18 -16.03 58.88 16.41
C ASP A 18 -16.10 57.92 17.61
N HIS A 19 -15.44 56.76 17.54
CA HIS A 19 -15.38 55.85 18.68
C HIS A 19 -14.43 56.38 19.75
N GLU A 20 -14.95 56.55 20.97
CA GLU A 20 -14.14 56.82 22.15
C GLU A 20 -13.56 55.53 22.75
N TYR A 21 -12.26 55.52 23.07
CA TYR A 21 -11.58 54.38 23.66
C TYR A 21 -10.34 54.81 24.46
N ASN A 22 -9.97 53.99 25.45
CA ASN A 22 -8.75 54.19 26.23
C ASN A 22 -7.60 53.38 25.63
N VAL A 23 -6.42 53.99 25.48
CA VAL A 23 -5.22 53.31 25.00
C VAL A 23 -3.99 53.76 25.77
N ILE A 24 -3.04 52.85 25.96
CA ILE A 24 -1.72 53.19 26.51
C ILE A 24 -0.86 53.76 25.37
N PRO A 25 -0.26 54.96 25.49
CA PRO A 25 0.50 55.59 24.41
C PRO A 25 1.64 54.72 23.85
N SER A 26 2.36 53.95 24.68
CA SER A 26 3.37 52.99 24.18
C SER A 26 2.76 51.89 23.30
N ASN A 27 1.60 51.37 23.66
CA ASN A 27 0.85 50.41 22.84
C ASN A 27 0.26 51.06 21.57
N PHE A 28 -0.08 52.34 21.63
CA PHE A 28 -0.50 53.09 20.45
C PHE A 28 0.66 53.27 19.48
N LYS A 29 1.87 53.58 19.95
CA LYS A 29 3.09 53.62 19.12
C LYS A 29 3.37 52.27 18.44
N THR A 30 3.16 51.14 19.12
CA THR A 30 3.35 49.79 18.56
C THR A 30 2.16 49.26 17.74
N GLY A 31 1.20 50.12 17.40
CA GLY A 31 0.15 49.79 16.42
C GLY A 31 -1.21 49.39 17.00
N LYS A 32 -1.43 49.38 18.32
CA LYS A 32 -2.80 49.25 18.85
C LYS A 32 -3.61 50.49 18.48
N ARG A 33 -4.80 50.28 17.90
CA ARG A 33 -5.75 51.33 17.49
C ARG A 33 -7.10 51.07 18.14
N CYS A 34 -8.11 51.82 17.70
CA CYS A 34 -9.49 51.67 18.15
C CYS A 34 -9.93 50.18 18.13
N PRO A 35 -10.31 49.59 19.29
CA PRO A 35 -10.79 48.21 19.37
C PRO A 35 -12.06 47.97 18.56
N LYS A 36 -12.92 48.98 18.43
CA LYS A 36 -14.13 48.91 17.60
C LYS A 36 -13.80 48.87 16.11
N CYS A 37 -12.89 49.72 15.63
CA CYS A 37 -12.50 49.71 14.22
C CYS A 37 -11.68 48.47 13.82
N SER A 38 -11.01 47.83 14.78
CA SER A 38 -10.18 46.65 14.56
C SER A 38 -10.92 45.33 14.80
N ASN A 39 -12.24 45.36 15.05
CA ASN A 39 -13.06 44.18 15.42
C ASN A 39 -12.51 43.40 16.63
N ARG A 40 -11.79 44.09 17.53
CA ARG A 40 -11.24 43.53 18.79
C ARG A 40 -12.10 43.85 20.00
N CYS A 41 -13.25 44.50 19.81
CA CYS A 41 -14.22 44.75 20.87
C CYS A 41 -14.96 43.44 21.22
N PRO A 42 -14.94 42.98 22.48
CA PRO A 42 -15.62 41.74 22.89
C PRO A 42 -17.12 41.73 22.60
N ILE A 43 -17.78 42.89 22.73
CA ILE A 43 -19.22 43.05 22.45
C ILE A 43 -19.50 42.80 20.96
N GLN A 44 -18.77 43.49 20.08
CA GLN A 44 -18.90 43.29 18.62
C GLN A 44 -18.53 41.86 18.20
N ALA A 45 -17.52 41.26 18.83
CA ALA A 45 -17.14 39.87 18.53
C ALA A 45 -18.27 38.87 18.88
N LYS A 46 -18.99 39.10 19.98
CA LYS A 46 -20.18 38.31 20.35
C LYS A 46 -21.31 38.52 19.34
N GLU A 47 -21.63 39.76 18.99
CA GLU A 47 -22.67 40.09 18.01
C GLU A 47 -22.40 39.47 16.63
N MET A 48 -21.16 39.59 16.15
CA MET A 48 -20.73 38.98 14.88
C MET A 48 -20.84 37.45 14.92
N PHE A 49 -20.50 36.84 16.05
CA PHE A 49 -20.63 35.39 16.21
C PHE A 49 -22.10 34.94 16.20
N ILE A 50 -23.00 35.67 16.90
CA ILE A 50 -24.44 35.40 16.88
C ILE A 50 -25.00 35.55 15.47
N LYS A 51 -24.63 36.61 14.75
CA LYS A 51 -25.05 36.81 13.36
C LYS A 51 -24.60 35.64 12.46
N LEU A 52 -23.37 35.19 12.61
CA LEU A 52 -22.84 34.03 11.88
C LEU A 52 -23.62 32.74 12.20
N LEU A 53 -23.93 32.49 13.47
CA LEU A 53 -24.74 31.33 13.87
C LEU A 53 -26.11 31.38 13.19
N ASN A 54 -26.81 32.51 13.27
CA ASN A 54 -28.15 32.66 12.71
C ASN A 54 -28.17 32.49 11.18
N GLN A 55 -27.16 33.05 10.47
CA GLN A 55 -27.02 32.89 9.02
C GLN A 55 -26.88 31.44 8.57
N GLU A 56 -26.31 30.58 9.42
CA GLU A 56 -26.08 29.17 9.12
C GLU A 56 -27.06 28.22 9.83
N GLY A 57 -28.13 28.76 10.43
CA GLY A 57 -29.17 27.97 11.09
C GLY A 57 -28.74 27.37 12.44
N TYR A 58 -27.90 28.07 13.19
CA TYR A 58 -27.51 27.72 14.55
C TYR A 58 -27.99 28.75 15.57
N GLU A 59 -28.22 28.30 16.79
CA GLU A 59 -28.66 29.11 17.92
C GLU A 59 -27.62 29.10 19.05
N LEU A 60 -27.39 30.25 19.65
CA LEU A 60 -26.52 30.40 20.82
C LEU A 60 -27.32 30.09 22.11
N ILE A 61 -27.01 28.97 22.76
CA ILE A 61 -27.71 28.52 23.99
C ILE A 61 -26.87 28.64 25.26
N GLY A 62 -25.62 29.10 25.16
CA GLY A 62 -24.70 29.24 26.29
C GLY A 62 -24.05 30.61 26.35
N GLU A 63 -23.45 30.91 27.51
CA GLU A 63 -22.75 32.17 27.74
C GLU A 63 -21.49 32.29 26.85
N TYR A 64 -21.45 33.32 26.00
CA TYR A 64 -20.27 33.66 25.21
C TYR A 64 -19.27 34.44 26.08
N LYS A 65 -18.10 33.85 26.32
CA LYS A 65 -17.00 34.49 27.07
C LYS A 65 -15.99 35.16 26.13
N ASN A 66 -15.45 34.41 25.18
CA ASN A 66 -14.49 34.86 24.18
C ASN A 66 -14.38 33.82 23.05
N ALA A 67 -13.58 34.11 22.02
CA ALA A 67 -13.48 33.27 20.83
C ALA A 67 -12.72 31.94 21.01
N MET A 68 -12.01 31.76 22.13
CA MET A 68 -11.18 30.59 22.44
C MET A 68 -11.82 29.64 23.45
N THR A 69 -12.77 30.12 24.26
CA THR A 69 -13.52 29.32 25.21
C THR A 69 -14.69 28.62 24.50
N LYS A 70 -14.93 27.35 24.80
CA LYS A 70 -16.06 26.61 24.23
C LYS A 70 -17.38 27.21 24.72
N VAL A 71 -18.29 27.45 23.79
CA VAL A 71 -19.67 27.89 24.07
C VAL A 71 -20.65 26.84 23.56
N LYS A 72 -21.81 26.75 24.23
CA LYS A 72 -22.87 25.79 23.88
C LYS A 72 -23.75 26.40 22.78
N ILE A 73 -23.94 25.67 21.67
CA ILE A 73 -24.79 26.05 20.54
C ILE A 73 -25.71 24.90 20.14
N LYS A 74 -26.82 25.21 19.46
CA LYS A 74 -27.79 24.24 18.94
C LYS A 74 -27.88 24.38 17.42
N CYS A 75 -27.89 23.26 16.69
CA CYS A 75 -28.10 23.29 15.23
C CYS A 75 -29.59 23.24 14.85
N ASN A 76 -29.91 23.56 13.60
CA ASN A 76 -31.26 23.47 13.03
C ASN A 76 -31.93 22.08 13.19
N LYS A 77 -31.16 21.00 13.26
CA LYS A 77 -31.66 19.64 13.54
C LYS A 77 -31.84 19.34 15.03
N GLY A 78 -31.68 20.33 15.91
CA GLY A 78 -31.90 20.20 17.35
C GLY A 78 -30.70 19.75 18.17
N HIS A 79 -29.59 19.32 17.57
CA HIS A 79 -28.42 18.84 18.32
C HIS A 79 -27.71 19.97 19.07
N GLU A 80 -27.49 19.77 20.37
CA GLU A 80 -26.74 20.68 21.25
C GLU A 80 -25.30 20.22 21.44
N TYR A 81 -24.33 21.12 21.26
CA TYR A 81 -22.92 20.79 21.46
C TYR A 81 -22.08 22.02 21.83
N LYS A 82 -20.86 21.76 22.32
CA LYS A 82 -19.89 22.80 22.70
C LYS A 82 -18.85 23.00 21.60
N VAL A 83 -18.66 24.24 21.14
CA VAL A 83 -17.66 24.60 20.11
C VAL A 83 -16.91 25.86 20.49
N LYS A 84 -15.65 25.99 20.07
CA LYS A 84 -14.94 27.28 20.17
C LYS A 84 -15.42 28.20 19.04
N PRO A 85 -15.80 29.46 19.30
CA PRO A 85 -16.24 30.37 18.24
C PRO A 85 -15.26 30.52 17.07
N ASN A 86 -13.95 30.54 17.34
CA ASN A 86 -12.94 30.56 16.27
C ASN A 86 -12.98 29.30 15.39
N ASN A 87 -13.14 28.12 15.98
CA ASN A 87 -13.25 26.89 15.19
C ASN A 87 -14.54 26.87 14.35
N PHE A 88 -15.64 27.39 14.90
CA PHE A 88 -16.88 27.55 14.13
C PHE A 88 -16.67 28.51 12.96
N LYS A 89 -16.00 29.64 13.18
CA LYS A 89 -15.61 30.57 12.09
C LYS A 89 -14.72 29.91 11.04
N SER A 90 -13.85 28.98 11.43
CA SER A 90 -13.01 28.19 10.51
C SER A 90 -13.73 27.01 9.83
N GLY A 91 -15.06 26.88 9.97
CA GLY A 91 -15.85 25.85 9.27
C GLY A 91 -16.23 24.62 10.10
N GLN A 92 -15.92 24.57 11.40
CA GLN A 92 -16.40 23.47 12.25
C GLN A 92 -17.92 23.57 12.46
N ARG A 93 -18.65 22.51 12.11
CA ARG A 93 -20.12 22.42 12.23
C ARG A 93 -20.52 21.26 13.14
N CYS A 94 -21.83 21.03 13.26
CA CYS A 94 -22.38 19.95 14.07
C CYS A 94 -21.84 18.59 13.59
N SER A 95 -21.16 17.87 14.48
CA SER A 95 -20.55 16.57 14.17
C SER A 95 -21.59 15.50 13.87
N VAL A 96 -22.79 15.58 14.46
CA VAL A 96 -23.91 14.66 14.17
C VAL A 96 -24.43 14.90 12.75
N CYS A 97 -24.74 16.15 12.40
CA CYS A 97 -25.20 16.50 11.05
C CYS A 97 -24.17 16.16 9.97
N SER A 98 -22.88 16.24 10.29
CA SER A 98 -21.80 15.92 9.34
C SER A 98 -21.35 14.45 9.38
N ASN A 99 -22.07 13.54 10.06
CA ASN A 99 -21.69 12.14 10.24
C ASN A 99 -20.27 11.93 10.82
N LYS A 100 -19.77 12.89 11.59
CA LYS A 100 -18.48 12.86 12.30
C LYS A 100 -18.64 12.56 13.80
N CYS A 101 -19.85 12.27 14.26
CA CYS A 101 -20.13 11.94 15.65
C CYS A 101 -19.62 10.53 15.97
N PRO A 102 -18.71 10.34 16.93
CA PRO A 102 -18.17 9.02 17.26
C PRO A 102 -19.23 8.02 17.75
N ILE A 103 -20.25 8.50 18.47
CA ILE A 103 -21.34 7.67 18.99
C ILE A 103 -22.17 7.10 17.83
N GLN A 104 -22.63 7.99 16.94
CA GLN A 104 -23.38 7.59 15.74
C GLN A 104 -22.54 6.69 14.81
N ALA A 105 -21.23 6.95 14.68
CA ALA A 105 -20.35 6.12 13.87
C ALA A 105 -20.18 4.70 14.43
N LYS A 106 -20.22 4.54 15.76
CA LYS A 106 -20.23 3.23 16.42
C LYS A 106 -21.56 2.50 16.17
N GLU A 107 -22.69 3.16 16.37
CA GLU A 107 -24.02 2.59 16.15
C GLU A 107 -24.22 2.14 14.71
N GLN A 108 -23.88 2.99 13.74
CA GLN A 108 -23.93 2.65 12.31
C GLN A 108 -23.04 1.45 11.97
N PHE A 109 -21.87 1.36 12.59
CA PHE A 109 -20.97 0.24 12.36
C PHE A 109 -21.53 -1.06 12.95
N ILE A 110 -22.08 -1.03 14.16
CA ILE A 110 -22.73 -2.21 14.77
C ILE A 110 -23.94 -2.64 13.92
N HIS A 111 -24.75 -1.70 13.45
CA HIS A 111 -25.88 -2.00 12.58
C HIS A 111 -25.44 -2.69 11.28
N LEU A 112 -24.40 -2.16 10.63
CA LEU A 112 -23.83 -2.75 9.42
C LEU A 112 -23.28 -4.17 9.66
N LEU A 113 -22.59 -4.39 10.79
CA LEU A 113 -22.11 -5.73 11.15
C LEU A 113 -23.28 -6.71 11.26
N ASN A 114 -24.33 -6.34 12.00
CA ASN A 114 -25.49 -7.21 12.20
C ASN A 114 -26.23 -7.53 10.89
N GLN A 115 -26.38 -6.53 10.00
CA GLN A 115 -27.01 -6.73 8.68
C GLN A 115 -26.27 -7.76 7.82
N GLU A 116 -24.95 -7.84 7.95
CA GLU A 116 -24.11 -8.74 7.17
C GLU A 116 -23.69 -10.01 7.93
N GLY A 117 -24.29 -10.28 9.09
CA GLY A 117 -24.02 -11.49 9.87
C GLY A 117 -22.69 -11.48 10.63
N TYR A 118 -22.21 -10.31 11.03
CA TYR A 118 -21.02 -10.13 11.87
C TYR A 118 -21.38 -9.64 13.27
N GLU A 119 -20.52 -9.97 14.23
CA GLU A 119 -20.65 -9.58 15.64
C GLU A 119 -19.43 -8.76 16.08
N LEU A 120 -19.66 -7.65 16.80
CA LEU A 120 -18.60 -6.87 17.42
C LEU A 120 -18.21 -7.49 18.78
N ILE A 121 -17.03 -8.13 18.84
CA ILE A 121 -16.54 -8.81 20.05
C ILE A 121 -15.47 -8.02 20.83
N GLY A 122 -15.06 -6.86 20.32
CA GLY A 122 -14.05 -6.00 20.93
C GLY A 122 -14.53 -4.57 21.13
N GLU A 123 -13.76 -3.81 21.92
CA GLU A 123 -14.06 -2.41 22.20
C GLU A 123 -13.93 -1.54 20.93
N TYR A 124 -14.95 -0.73 20.64
CA TYR A 124 -14.92 0.24 19.55
C TYR A 124 -14.17 1.52 19.96
N LYS A 125 -13.02 1.76 19.33
CA LYS A 125 -12.14 2.92 19.63
C LYS A 125 -12.16 4.00 18.55
N GLY A 126 -12.83 3.76 17.42
CA GLY A 126 -12.97 4.72 16.31
C GLY A 126 -12.83 4.09 14.93
N VAL A 127 -13.18 4.84 13.89
CA VAL A 127 -13.29 4.34 12.50
C VAL A 127 -11.96 3.92 11.86
N MET A 128 -10.84 4.46 12.33
CA MET A 128 -9.49 4.17 11.81
C MET A 128 -8.71 3.15 12.64
N ILE A 129 -9.21 2.77 13.81
CA ILE A 129 -8.55 1.85 14.73
C ILE A 129 -9.12 0.44 14.51
N LYS A 130 -8.25 -0.56 14.48
CA LYS A 130 -8.68 -1.96 14.32
C LYS A 130 -9.51 -2.39 15.53
N VAL A 131 -10.69 -2.95 15.27
CA VAL A 131 -11.59 -3.56 16.26
C VAL A 131 -11.71 -5.05 15.98
N LYS A 132 -12.01 -5.84 17.02
CA LYS A 132 -12.14 -7.29 16.91
C LYS A 132 -13.61 -7.64 16.59
N ILE A 133 -13.86 -8.37 15.51
CA ILE A 133 -15.19 -8.83 15.09
C ILE A 133 -15.18 -10.34 14.81
N ARG A 134 -16.36 -10.95 14.79
CA ARG A 134 -16.61 -12.36 14.46
C ARG A 134 -17.56 -12.44 13.26
N CYS A 135 -17.31 -13.32 12.30
CA CYS A 135 -18.24 -13.58 11.18
C CYS A 135 -19.25 -14.68 11.51
N SER A 136 -20.25 -14.88 10.64
CA SER A 136 -21.24 -15.97 10.71
C SER A 136 -20.61 -17.35 10.91
N GLU A 137 -19.51 -17.63 10.19
CA GLU A 137 -18.74 -18.88 10.30
C GLU A 137 -17.90 -18.99 11.60
N GLY A 138 -18.07 -18.07 12.55
CA GLY A 138 -17.36 -18.08 13.84
C GLY A 138 -15.91 -17.57 13.81
N HIS A 139 -15.39 -17.12 12.66
CA HIS A 139 -14.02 -16.62 12.58
C HIS A 139 -13.85 -15.26 13.25
N GLU A 140 -12.93 -15.18 14.21
CA GLU A 140 -12.55 -13.93 14.86
C GLU A 140 -11.35 -13.27 14.17
N TYR A 141 -11.47 -11.96 13.87
CA TYR A 141 -10.39 -11.20 13.24
C TYR A 141 -10.47 -9.70 13.58
N LYS A 142 -9.39 -8.98 13.30
CA LYS A 142 -9.29 -7.53 13.53
C LYS A 142 -9.43 -6.76 12.22
N VAL A 143 -10.36 -5.82 12.15
CA VAL A 143 -10.60 -4.95 10.98
C VAL A 143 -10.77 -3.50 11.40
N LYS A 144 -10.42 -2.54 10.54
CA LYS A 144 -10.79 -1.13 10.77
C LYS A 144 -12.25 -0.95 10.34
N PRO A 145 -13.12 -0.27 11.11
CA PRO A 145 -14.50 -0.02 10.70
C PRO A 145 -14.63 0.64 9.32
N ASN A 146 -13.74 1.59 8.99
CA ASN A 146 -13.73 2.21 7.66
C ASN A 146 -13.35 1.21 6.56
N SER A 147 -12.43 0.28 6.82
CA SER A 147 -12.08 -0.77 5.86
C SER A 147 -13.22 -1.76 5.67
N PHE A 148 -13.93 -2.11 6.74
CA PHE A 148 -15.13 -2.94 6.65
C PHE A 148 -16.22 -2.26 5.81
N LYS A 149 -16.44 -0.95 5.99
CA LYS A 149 -17.33 -0.17 5.11
C LYS A 149 -16.91 -0.16 3.63
N ASN A 150 -15.63 -0.39 3.33
CA ASN A 150 -15.08 -0.49 1.98
C ASN A 150 -14.82 -1.96 1.58
N ASP A 151 -15.78 -2.83 1.87
CA ASP A 151 -15.82 -4.24 1.44
C ASP A 151 -14.71 -5.18 1.93
N GLN A 152 -13.94 -4.80 2.96
CA GLN A 152 -13.07 -5.76 3.65
C GLN A 152 -13.86 -6.64 4.62
N ARG A 153 -14.13 -7.88 4.20
CA ARG A 153 -14.83 -8.92 4.96
C ARG A 153 -13.87 -9.92 5.59
N CYS A 154 -14.42 -11.02 6.13
CA CYS A 154 -13.62 -12.04 6.79
C CYS A 154 -12.53 -12.59 5.85
N PRO A 155 -11.25 -12.52 6.24
CA PRO A 155 -10.16 -13.01 5.41
C PRO A 155 -10.21 -14.53 5.25
N LYS A 156 -10.73 -15.27 6.25
CA LYS A 156 -10.89 -16.73 6.14
C LYS A 156 -12.00 -17.10 5.15
N CYS A 157 -13.18 -16.48 5.26
CA CYS A 157 -14.29 -16.77 4.34
C CYS A 157 -13.97 -16.35 2.89
N SER A 158 -13.24 -15.25 2.70
CA SER A 158 -12.82 -14.79 1.37
C SER A 158 -11.59 -15.50 0.80
N GLY A 159 -11.03 -16.50 1.50
CA GLY A 159 -9.82 -17.21 1.07
C GLY A 159 -8.53 -16.37 1.12
N ASN A 160 -8.60 -15.15 1.66
CA ASN A 160 -7.49 -14.20 1.78
C ASN A 160 -6.72 -14.33 3.11
N CYS A 161 -6.97 -15.38 3.90
CA CYS A 161 -6.30 -15.58 5.18
C CYS A 161 -4.84 -16.01 4.96
N PRO A 162 -3.85 -15.24 5.47
CA PRO A 162 -2.44 -15.57 5.27
C PRO A 162 -2.04 -16.93 5.86
N ILE A 163 -2.68 -17.32 6.98
CA ILE A 163 -2.44 -18.61 7.64
C ILE A 163 -2.94 -19.75 6.75
N GLN A 164 -4.19 -19.69 6.29
CA GLN A 164 -4.74 -20.71 5.38
C GLN A 164 -3.98 -20.75 4.06
N ALA A 165 -3.58 -19.60 3.50
CA ALA A 165 -2.79 -19.55 2.28
C ALA A 165 -1.43 -20.27 2.43
N LYS A 166 -0.77 -20.10 3.59
CA LYS A 166 0.45 -20.84 3.94
C LYS A 166 0.17 -22.34 4.06
N GLU A 167 -0.86 -22.74 4.81
CA GLU A 167 -1.23 -24.15 4.99
C GLU A 167 -1.54 -24.83 3.65
N GLN A 168 -2.32 -24.19 2.79
CA GLN A 168 -2.64 -24.68 1.45
C GLN A 168 -1.39 -24.85 0.59
N PHE A 169 -0.49 -23.86 0.59
CA PHE A 169 0.76 -23.94 -0.15
C PHE A 169 1.65 -25.09 0.37
N MET A 170 1.82 -25.22 1.68
CA MET A 170 2.58 -26.32 2.28
C MET A 170 1.95 -27.69 1.98
N GLY A 171 0.62 -27.78 1.99
CA GLY A 171 -0.12 -28.97 1.60
C GLY A 171 0.11 -29.37 0.14
N LEU A 172 0.12 -28.40 -0.78
CA LEU A 172 0.44 -28.62 -2.19
C LEU A 172 1.88 -29.13 -2.37
N LEU A 173 2.85 -28.50 -1.70
CA LEU A 173 4.25 -28.96 -1.77
C LEU A 173 4.37 -30.41 -1.29
N LYS A 174 3.74 -30.76 -0.17
CA LYS A 174 3.74 -32.12 0.37
C LYS A 174 3.10 -33.11 -0.60
N LYS A 175 1.93 -32.77 -1.17
CA LYS A 175 1.19 -33.61 -2.13
C LYS A 175 2.05 -33.94 -3.36
N GLU A 176 2.79 -32.95 -3.85
CA GLU A 176 3.61 -33.09 -5.06
C GLU A 176 5.09 -33.40 -4.77
N LYS A 177 5.43 -33.75 -3.51
CA LYS A 177 6.77 -34.12 -3.06
C LYS A 177 7.84 -33.03 -3.23
N TYR A 178 7.44 -31.76 -3.30
CA TYR A 178 8.36 -30.62 -3.22
C TYR A 178 8.70 -30.29 -1.76
N LYS A 179 9.88 -29.68 -1.54
CA LYS A 179 10.33 -29.21 -0.21
C LYS A 179 10.57 -27.71 -0.24
N LEU A 180 10.04 -26.98 0.73
CA LEU A 180 10.36 -25.56 0.93
C LEU A 180 11.76 -25.43 1.55
N ILE A 181 12.59 -24.54 1.00
CA ILE A 181 13.93 -24.23 1.49
C ILE A 181 13.92 -22.80 2.04
N GLY A 182 13.98 -22.67 3.36
CA GLY A 182 13.87 -21.40 4.07
C GLY A 182 12.44 -21.05 4.50
N GLU A 183 12.18 -19.77 4.72
CA GLU A 183 10.93 -19.30 5.32
C GLU A 183 9.87 -18.88 4.28
N TYR A 184 8.61 -19.16 4.60
CA TYR A 184 7.46 -18.66 3.85
C TYR A 184 7.21 -17.18 4.18
N LYS A 185 7.33 -16.31 3.17
CA LYS A 185 7.21 -14.84 3.32
C LYS A 185 5.89 -14.25 2.80
N GLY A 186 5.01 -15.06 2.22
CA GLY A 186 3.71 -14.62 1.67
C GLY A 186 3.46 -15.13 0.25
N VAL A 187 2.24 -14.95 -0.25
CA VAL A 187 1.79 -15.53 -1.53
C VAL A 187 2.44 -14.90 -2.77
N MET A 188 2.83 -13.63 -2.68
CA MET A 188 3.43 -12.86 -3.78
C MET A 188 4.95 -12.82 -3.75
N THR A 189 5.59 -13.32 -2.70
CA THR A 189 7.04 -13.27 -2.53
C THR A 189 7.65 -14.58 -3.04
N LYS A 190 8.69 -14.50 -3.89
CA LYS A 190 9.42 -15.69 -4.35
C LYS A 190 10.00 -16.45 -3.14
N VAL A 191 9.80 -17.77 -3.12
CA VAL A 191 10.36 -18.68 -2.12
C VAL A 191 11.19 -19.75 -2.83
N LYS A 192 12.27 -20.21 -2.19
CA LYS A 192 13.14 -21.26 -2.74
C LYS A 192 12.54 -22.63 -2.43
N ILE A 193 12.36 -23.47 -3.43
CA ILE A 193 11.84 -24.83 -3.28
C ILE A 193 12.75 -25.85 -3.95
N ARG A 194 12.75 -27.08 -3.45
CA ARG A 194 13.41 -28.25 -4.02
C ARG A 194 12.37 -29.18 -4.64
N CYS A 195 12.55 -29.56 -5.90
CA CYS A 195 11.66 -30.53 -6.57
C CYS A 195 11.99 -31.98 -6.17
N PRO A 196 11.15 -32.97 -6.56
CA PRO A 196 11.41 -34.39 -6.29
C PRO A 196 12.75 -34.87 -6.85
N GLU A 197 13.11 -34.42 -8.05
CA GLU A 197 14.41 -34.68 -8.70
C GLU A 197 15.61 -33.91 -8.06
N GLY A 198 15.40 -33.16 -6.98
CA GLY A 198 16.48 -32.51 -6.24
C GLY A 198 16.85 -31.08 -6.68
N HIS A 199 16.36 -30.59 -7.82
CA HIS A 199 16.64 -29.23 -8.30
C HIS A 199 16.13 -28.13 -7.38
N LEU A 200 16.93 -27.07 -7.21
CA LEU A 200 16.61 -25.88 -6.41
C LEU A 200 16.25 -24.70 -7.30
N TRP A 201 15.07 -24.11 -7.10
CA TRP A 201 14.63 -22.93 -7.85
C TRP A 201 13.69 -22.05 -7.02
N GLU A 202 13.37 -20.85 -7.53
CA GLU A 202 12.52 -19.87 -6.83
C GLU A 202 11.18 -19.67 -7.54
N VAL A 203 10.10 -19.64 -6.76
CA VAL A 203 8.74 -19.42 -7.26
C VAL A 203 7.88 -18.71 -6.23
N THR A 204 6.94 -17.86 -6.64
CA THR A 204 5.93 -17.33 -5.72
C THR A 204 4.87 -18.40 -5.43
N PRO A 205 4.38 -18.57 -4.19
CA PRO A 205 3.30 -19.50 -3.88
C PRO A 205 2.04 -19.32 -4.76
N ASN A 206 1.71 -18.07 -5.12
CA ASN A 206 0.59 -17.78 -6.02
C ASN A 206 0.78 -18.41 -7.41
N ASN A 207 1.95 -18.22 -8.04
CA ASN A 207 2.25 -18.85 -9.33
C ASN A 207 2.33 -20.38 -9.25
N PHE A 208 2.80 -20.94 -8.14
CA PHE A 208 2.81 -22.39 -7.94
C PHE A 208 1.38 -22.96 -7.86
N LYS A 209 0.47 -22.24 -7.18
CA LYS A 209 -0.93 -22.66 -6.99
C LYS A 209 -1.82 -22.40 -8.21
N ILE A 210 -1.84 -21.17 -8.73
CA ILE A 210 -2.81 -20.71 -9.75
C ILE A 210 -2.29 -20.96 -11.16
N ASN A 211 -1.02 -20.60 -11.40
CA ASN A 211 -0.41 -20.70 -12.73
C ASN A 211 0.28 -22.05 -12.96
N TYR A 212 0.11 -23.00 -12.03
CA TYR A 212 0.69 -24.35 -12.09
C TYR A 212 2.19 -24.39 -12.44
N ARG A 213 2.96 -23.35 -12.07
CA ARG A 213 4.40 -23.33 -12.35
C ARG A 213 5.10 -24.41 -11.53
N ARG A 214 5.83 -25.30 -12.21
CA ARG A 214 6.62 -26.40 -11.63
C ARG A 214 8.09 -26.22 -11.95
N CYS A 215 8.91 -27.14 -11.46
CA CYS A 215 10.35 -27.10 -11.63
C CYS A 215 10.74 -26.89 -13.10
N PRO A 216 11.39 -25.77 -13.46
CA PRO A 216 11.79 -25.50 -14.83
C PRO A 216 12.86 -26.46 -15.32
N HIS A 217 13.68 -27.03 -14.42
CA HIS A 217 14.67 -28.06 -14.74
C HIS A 217 14.04 -29.40 -15.13
N CYS A 218 12.83 -29.66 -14.65
CA CYS A 218 12.08 -30.86 -15.02
C CYS A 218 11.25 -30.63 -16.29
N ALA A 219 11.11 -29.38 -16.72
CA ALA A 219 10.48 -28.99 -17.97
C ALA A 219 11.54 -28.92 -19.08
N GLY A 220 11.16 -29.21 -20.33
CA GLY A 220 12.08 -29.24 -21.47
C GLY A 220 12.21 -30.62 -22.11
N SER A 221 12.89 -30.68 -23.25
CA SER A 221 13.16 -31.93 -23.97
C SER A 221 14.16 -32.80 -23.20
N THR A 222 14.21 -34.10 -23.50
CA THR A 222 15.17 -35.03 -22.88
C THR A 222 16.62 -34.55 -23.05
N GLY A 223 16.96 -34.02 -24.23
CA GLY A 223 18.30 -33.49 -24.51
C GLY A 223 18.61 -32.20 -23.74
N GLN A 224 17.66 -31.26 -23.67
CA GLN A 224 17.82 -30.05 -22.86
C GLN A 224 18.05 -30.41 -21.38
N ARG A 225 17.28 -31.35 -20.84
CA ARG A 225 17.42 -31.82 -19.46
C ARG A 225 18.78 -32.47 -19.21
N LEU A 226 19.26 -33.30 -20.13
CA LEU A 226 20.58 -33.92 -20.04
C LEU A 226 21.69 -32.85 -20.05
N LEU A 227 21.60 -31.85 -20.94
CA LEU A 227 22.55 -30.73 -20.94
C LEU A 227 22.55 -29.99 -19.59
N GLN A 228 21.37 -29.69 -19.05
CA GLN A 228 21.25 -29.02 -17.76
C GLN A 228 21.91 -29.83 -16.63
N GLU A 229 21.70 -31.15 -16.61
CA GLU A 229 22.29 -32.07 -15.63
C GLU A 229 23.82 -32.08 -15.74
N MET A 230 24.37 -32.24 -16.94
CA MET A 230 25.83 -32.27 -17.14
C MET A 230 26.49 -30.92 -16.79
N LEU A 231 25.81 -29.79 -17.03
CA LEU A 231 26.34 -28.47 -16.66
C LEU A 231 26.32 -28.21 -15.15
N LEU A 232 25.47 -28.89 -14.38
CA LEU A 232 25.45 -28.75 -12.91
C LEU A 232 26.74 -29.26 -12.27
N GLU A 233 27.41 -30.25 -12.85
CA GLU A 233 28.67 -30.82 -12.35
C GLU A 233 29.81 -29.78 -12.31
N TYR A 234 29.79 -28.81 -13.23
CA TYR A 234 30.82 -27.78 -13.33
C TYR A 234 30.63 -26.60 -12.37
N ASN A 235 29.46 -26.49 -11.72
CA ASN A 235 29.14 -25.50 -10.68
C ASN A 235 29.54 -24.05 -11.04
N PHE A 236 29.07 -23.52 -12.17
CA PHE A 236 29.30 -22.14 -12.61
C PHE A 236 28.61 -21.04 -11.75
N GLY A 237 28.16 -21.38 -10.54
CA GLY A 237 27.44 -20.47 -9.65
C GLY A 237 25.93 -20.40 -9.92
N LYS A 238 25.34 -19.23 -9.72
CA LYS A 238 23.88 -19.06 -9.80
C LYS A 238 23.40 -19.22 -11.25
N VAL A 239 22.44 -20.11 -11.44
CA VAL A 239 21.78 -20.39 -12.72
C VAL A 239 20.28 -20.13 -12.64
N ILE A 240 19.71 -19.63 -13.73
CA ILE A 240 18.27 -19.39 -13.92
C ILE A 240 17.84 -20.13 -15.18
N TYR A 241 16.75 -20.89 -15.11
CA TYR A 241 16.25 -21.68 -16.24
C TYR A 241 14.93 -21.10 -16.75
N ASN A 242 14.74 -21.13 -18.06
CA ASN A 242 13.54 -20.63 -18.75
C ASN A 242 13.20 -19.18 -18.36
N ASP A 243 14.21 -18.31 -18.31
CA ASP A 243 14.04 -16.91 -17.92
C ASP A 243 13.35 -16.11 -19.03
N ARG A 244 12.21 -15.47 -18.73
CA ARG A 244 11.51 -14.58 -19.67
C ARG A 244 11.54 -13.11 -19.25
N GLU A 245 12.17 -12.81 -18.12
CA GLU A 245 12.16 -11.46 -17.53
C GLU A 245 13.25 -10.60 -18.19
N ILE A 246 14.43 -11.18 -18.47
CA ILE A 246 15.59 -10.45 -18.97
C ILE A 246 15.40 -9.96 -20.40
N LEU A 247 14.75 -10.73 -21.27
CA LEU A 247 14.56 -10.38 -22.69
C LEU A 247 13.12 -9.95 -23.01
N ASP A 248 12.46 -9.25 -22.08
CA ASP A 248 11.16 -8.61 -22.29
C ASP A 248 10.10 -9.59 -22.84
N GLY A 249 10.06 -10.80 -22.28
CA GLY A 249 9.11 -11.87 -22.64
C GLY A 249 9.69 -12.99 -23.50
N LEU A 250 10.89 -12.84 -24.10
CA LEU A 250 11.59 -13.95 -24.75
C LEU A 250 12.32 -14.81 -23.73
N GLU A 251 12.18 -16.13 -23.87
CA GLU A 251 12.76 -17.12 -22.96
C GLU A 251 14.25 -17.33 -23.21
N LEU A 252 15.04 -17.49 -22.16
CA LEU A 252 16.40 -18.03 -22.16
C LEU A 252 16.39 -19.38 -21.46
N ASP A 253 16.81 -20.45 -22.14
CA ASP A 253 16.74 -21.82 -21.59
C ASP A 253 17.58 -21.98 -20.33
N ILE A 254 18.83 -21.53 -20.37
CA ILE A 254 19.78 -21.55 -19.24
C ILE A 254 20.50 -20.20 -19.21
N TYR A 255 20.47 -19.50 -18.08
CA TYR A 255 21.10 -18.20 -17.91
C TYR A 255 21.95 -18.16 -16.64
N TYR A 256 23.21 -17.76 -16.77
CA TYR A 256 24.17 -17.53 -15.69
C TYR A 256 24.37 -16.01 -15.50
N PRO A 257 23.62 -15.36 -14.59
CA PRO A 257 23.62 -13.91 -14.48
C PRO A 257 24.97 -13.32 -14.07
N GLU A 258 25.75 -14.06 -13.28
CA GLU A 258 27.04 -13.61 -12.77
C GLU A 258 28.12 -13.61 -13.88
N LEU A 259 27.91 -14.40 -14.94
CA LEU A 259 28.81 -14.51 -16.08
C LEU A 259 28.32 -13.72 -17.30
N ASN A 260 27.08 -13.19 -17.26
CA ASN A 260 26.36 -12.67 -18.42
C ASN A 260 26.36 -13.66 -19.60
N ILE A 261 26.20 -14.96 -19.32
CA ILE A 261 26.14 -16.01 -20.35
C ILE A 261 24.76 -16.65 -20.34
N ALA A 262 24.18 -16.81 -21.52
CA ALA A 262 22.98 -17.61 -21.74
C ALA A 262 23.28 -18.77 -22.70
N ILE A 263 22.71 -19.93 -22.44
CA ILE A 263 22.80 -21.12 -23.29
C ILE A 263 21.38 -21.46 -23.75
N GLU A 264 21.22 -21.64 -25.06
CA GLU A 264 19.96 -21.97 -25.70
C GLU A 264 20.06 -23.34 -26.35
N TYR A 265 19.14 -24.25 -26.01
CA TYR A 265 19.08 -25.59 -26.54
C TYR A 265 18.12 -25.64 -27.73
N GLN A 266 18.68 -25.78 -28.92
CA GLN A 266 17.98 -25.65 -30.20
C GLN A 266 17.61 -27.03 -30.75
N GLY A 267 16.33 -27.24 -31.07
CA GLY A 267 15.88 -28.47 -31.74
C GLY A 267 15.88 -28.33 -33.25
N ASN A 268 16.72 -29.08 -33.98
CA ASN A 268 16.94 -28.91 -35.42
C ASN A 268 15.64 -28.90 -36.25
N TYR A 269 14.67 -29.75 -35.90
CA TYR A 269 13.37 -29.83 -36.57
C TYR A 269 12.57 -28.51 -36.51
N TRP A 270 12.56 -27.84 -35.36
CA TRP A 270 11.70 -26.67 -35.11
C TRP A 270 12.29 -25.36 -35.63
N HIS A 271 13.61 -25.26 -35.78
CA HIS A 271 14.29 -24.03 -36.22
C HIS A 271 14.35 -23.84 -37.73
N THR A 272 13.76 -24.74 -38.51
CA THR A 272 13.57 -24.57 -39.96
C THR A 272 12.36 -23.70 -40.32
N LEU A 273 11.49 -23.41 -39.34
CA LEU A 273 10.28 -22.61 -39.56
C LEU A 273 10.60 -21.09 -39.63
N PRO A 274 10.05 -20.34 -40.61
CA PRO A 274 10.37 -18.91 -40.80
C PRO A 274 10.15 -18.03 -39.56
N GLU A 275 9.12 -18.33 -38.77
CA GLU A 275 8.78 -17.58 -37.55
C GLU A 275 9.85 -17.72 -36.46
N ASN A 276 10.44 -18.91 -36.32
CA ASN A 276 11.49 -19.19 -35.35
C ASN A 276 12.79 -18.48 -35.75
N ILE A 277 13.12 -18.42 -37.04
CA ILE A 277 14.29 -17.67 -37.54
C ILE A 277 14.22 -16.18 -37.16
N VAL A 278 13.04 -15.55 -37.31
CA VAL A 278 12.84 -14.14 -36.92
C VAL A 278 12.98 -13.98 -35.41
N ARG A 279 12.40 -14.90 -34.63
CA ARG A 279 12.48 -14.90 -33.18
C ARG A 279 13.93 -15.06 -32.67
N ASP A 280 14.69 -15.96 -33.26
CA ASP A 280 16.08 -16.25 -32.87
C ASP A 280 17.00 -15.07 -33.21
N LYS A 281 16.81 -14.43 -34.37
CA LYS A 281 17.50 -13.17 -34.71
C LYS A 281 17.21 -12.06 -33.71
N ARG A 282 15.94 -11.91 -33.31
CA ARG A 282 15.54 -10.93 -32.29
C ARG A 282 16.18 -11.24 -30.93
N LYS A 283 16.18 -12.51 -30.52
CA LYS A 283 16.79 -12.97 -29.27
C LYS A 283 18.29 -12.63 -29.23
N LYS A 284 19.04 -13.01 -30.27
CA LYS A 284 20.48 -12.68 -30.41
C LYS A 284 20.75 -11.19 -30.30
N LYS A 285 19.93 -10.36 -30.96
CA LYS A 285 20.05 -8.91 -30.91
C LYS A 285 19.86 -8.39 -29.48
N LEU A 286 18.82 -8.83 -28.78
CA LEU A 286 18.52 -8.39 -27.42
C LEU A 286 19.58 -8.86 -26.41
N CYS A 287 20.08 -10.09 -26.54
CA CYS A 287 21.22 -10.56 -25.73
C CYS A 287 22.42 -9.64 -25.90
N LYS A 288 22.80 -9.33 -27.16
CA LYS A 288 23.92 -8.42 -27.45
C LYS A 288 23.71 -7.02 -26.87
N GLU A 289 22.51 -6.47 -26.98
CA GLU A 289 22.15 -5.16 -26.40
C GLU A 289 22.25 -5.15 -24.86
N LYS A 290 21.97 -6.28 -24.21
CA LYS A 290 22.08 -6.44 -22.75
C LYS A 290 23.46 -6.94 -22.28
N GLY A 291 24.42 -7.06 -23.20
CA GLY A 291 25.78 -7.55 -22.88
C GLY A 291 25.82 -9.03 -22.49
N ILE A 292 24.82 -9.81 -22.90
CA ILE A 292 24.72 -11.25 -22.62
C ILE A 292 25.30 -12.01 -23.80
N GLU A 293 26.29 -12.87 -23.54
CA GLU A 293 26.79 -13.81 -24.54
C GLU A 293 25.82 -15.00 -24.68
N LEU A 294 25.22 -15.15 -25.86
CA LEU A 294 24.32 -16.26 -26.17
C LEU A 294 25.09 -17.40 -26.86
N ILE A 295 25.07 -18.58 -26.26
CA ILE A 295 25.66 -19.81 -26.79
C ILE A 295 24.54 -20.75 -27.23
N GLU A 296 24.56 -21.16 -28.50
CA GLU A 296 23.57 -22.10 -29.03
C GLU A 296 24.11 -23.53 -29.01
N VAL A 297 23.30 -24.46 -28.53
CA VAL A 297 23.58 -25.89 -28.50
C VAL A 297 22.52 -26.60 -29.32
N TRP A 298 22.92 -27.18 -30.45
CA TRP A 298 22.01 -27.89 -31.36
C TRP A 298 21.83 -29.35 -30.92
N ASP A 299 20.60 -29.85 -31.00
CA ASP A 299 20.24 -31.18 -30.51
C ASP A 299 20.98 -32.32 -31.20
N ASP A 300 21.12 -32.32 -32.53
CA ASP A 300 21.87 -33.40 -33.21
C ASP A 300 23.35 -33.39 -32.81
N ASP A 301 23.98 -32.21 -32.69
CA ASP A 301 25.38 -32.10 -32.27
C ASP A 301 25.56 -32.57 -30.82
N PHE A 302 24.63 -32.19 -29.94
CA PHE A 302 24.67 -32.55 -28.53
C PHE A 302 24.43 -34.03 -28.32
N LEU A 303 23.36 -34.59 -28.89
CA LEU A 303 22.99 -35.99 -28.69
C LEU A 303 24.00 -36.96 -29.31
N ASN A 304 24.73 -36.56 -30.36
CA ASN A 304 25.82 -37.36 -30.92
C ASN A 304 27.05 -37.43 -30.02
N ASN A 305 27.37 -36.37 -29.26
CA ASN A 305 28.53 -36.37 -28.36
C ASN A 305 28.38 -35.41 -27.16
N PRO A 306 27.55 -35.79 -26.15
CA PRO A 306 27.22 -34.91 -25.03
C PRO A 306 28.44 -34.46 -24.22
N ASP A 307 29.40 -35.36 -23.96
CA ASP A 307 30.60 -35.07 -23.17
C ASP A 307 31.50 -34.04 -23.86
N LYS A 308 31.70 -34.20 -25.17
CA LYS A 308 32.52 -33.27 -25.97
C LYS A 308 31.90 -31.88 -25.98
N ILE A 309 30.59 -31.77 -26.20
CA ILE A 309 29.89 -30.49 -26.23
C ILE A 309 29.90 -29.83 -24.85
N THR A 310 29.61 -30.57 -23.79
CA THR A 310 29.61 -30.03 -22.43
C THR A 310 31.01 -29.57 -22.00
N LYS A 311 32.07 -30.33 -22.33
CA LYS A 311 33.45 -29.91 -22.09
C LYS A 311 33.85 -28.65 -22.87
N LYS A 312 33.35 -28.51 -24.11
CA LYS A 312 33.55 -27.30 -24.93
C LYS A 312 32.84 -26.09 -24.31
N LEU A 313 31.61 -26.28 -23.81
CA LEU A 313 30.89 -25.24 -23.07
C LEU A 313 31.65 -24.82 -21.82
N TRP A 314 32.15 -25.78 -21.04
CA TRP A 314 32.96 -25.48 -19.86
C TRP A 314 34.19 -24.64 -20.20
N TYR A 315 34.95 -25.02 -21.24
CA TYR A 315 36.10 -24.24 -21.67
C TYR A 315 35.69 -22.81 -22.05
N LYS A 316 34.63 -22.67 -22.86
CA LYS A 316 34.13 -21.37 -23.33
C LYS A 316 33.59 -20.47 -22.22
N ILE A 317 33.00 -21.05 -21.17
CA ILE A 317 32.46 -20.30 -20.02
C ILE A 317 33.59 -19.89 -19.07
N THR A 318 34.69 -20.65 -19.02
CA THR A 318 35.76 -20.47 -18.03
C THR A 318 36.93 -19.63 -18.55
N TYR A 319 37.20 -19.66 -19.86
CA TYR A 319 38.33 -19.00 -20.53
C TYR A 319 37.86 -18.10 -21.66
#